data_AF-A0A956U1U0-F1
#
_entry.id   AF-A0A956U1U0-F1
#
_cell.length_a   1.000
_cell.length_b   1.000
_cell.length_c   1.000
_cell.angle_alpha   90.00
_cell.angle_beta   90.00
_cell.angle_gamma   90.00
#
_symmetry.space_group_name_H-M   'P 1'
#
loop_
_entity.id
_entity.type
_entity.pdbx_description
1 polymer ?
#
loop_
_entity_poly.entity_id
_entity_poly.type
_entity_poly.pdbx_seq_one_letter_code
_entity_poly.pdbx_strand_id
1 'polypeptide(L)'
;MPLFEYECDKCYDKYNSDIDALVPKLNKTNAAKIMKQNPGFLYIEVTDAETGKEIFALGEKATNRGPRRFRFTIKNKVLYIELKNFRFSHLIYEEGDEKDLECPICGDKDVTRVFSTFKAIFDDKSKRAPGPKDELRWHLEYKQQKDEEMKNDWVGQEHLNQYFNR
;
A
#
# COMPACT_ATOMS: atom_id res chain seq x y z
N MET A 1 -12.70 -16.62 15.61
CA MET A 1 -12.96 -16.38 14.17
C MET A 1 -11.72 -15.79 13.57
N PRO A 2 -11.09 -16.45 12.60
CA PRO A 2 -9.81 -15.97 12.12
C PRO A 2 -9.99 -14.83 11.11
N LEU A 3 -9.45 -13.66 11.46
CA LEU A 3 -9.27 -12.57 10.51
C LEU A 3 -7.97 -12.83 9.74
N PHE A 4 -8.05 -12.84 8.41
CA PHE A 4 -6.87 -12.93 7.55
C PHE A 4 -6.70 -11.65 6.75
N GLU A 5 -5.44 -11.35 6.43
CA GLU A 5 -5.07 -10.24 5.56
C GLU A 5 -4.71 -10.80 4.18
N TYR A 6 -5.15 -10.07 3.16
CA TYR A 6 -4.96 -10.41 1.76
C TYR A 6 -4.40 -9.20 1.01
N GLU A 7 -3.71 -9.46 -0.08
CA GLU A 7 -3.12 -8.49 -0.99
C GLU A 7 -3.56 -8.80 -2.42
N CYS A 8 -3.74 -7.76 -3.23
CA CYS A 8 -4.04 -7.91 -4.65
C CYS A 8 -2.84 -7.48 -5.49
N ASP A 9 -2.14 -8.47 -6.05
CA ASP A 9 -0.92 -8.26 -6.84
C ASP A 9 -1.19 -7.41 -8.09
N LYS A 10 -2.34 -7.60 -8.75
CA LYS A 10 -2.74 -6.77 -9.90
C LYS A 10 -2.94 -5.30 -9.54
N CYS A 11 -3.49 -5.01 -8.35
CA CYS A 11 -3.61 -3.64 -7.87
C CYS A 11 -2.26 -3.02 -7.56
N TYR A 12 -1.36 -3.80 -6.95
CA TYR A 12 0.01 -3.39 -6.69
C TYR A 12 0.75 -3.03 -8.00
N ASP A 13 0.74 -3.94 -8.99
CA ASP A 13 1.39 -3.72 -10.28
C ASP A 13 0.80 -2.52 -11.03
N LYS A 14 -0.53 -2.38 -10.98
CA LYS A 14 -1.21 -1.24 -11.60
C LYS A 14 -0.85 0.08 -10.94
N TYR A 15 -0.70 0.12 -9.61
CA TYR A 15 -0.23 1.33 -8.91
C TYR A 15 1.17 1.73 -9.36
N ASN A 16 2.10 0.78 -9.44
CA ASN A 16 3.45 1.01 -9.94
C ASN A 16 3.41 1.58 -11.38
N SER A 17 2.70 0.91 -12.29
CA SER A 17 2.59 1.34 -13.69
C SER A 17 1.93 2.72 -13.84
N ASP A 18 0.94 3.06 -13.03
CA ASP A 18 0.28 4.36 -13.08
C ASP A 18 1.18 5.47 -12.52
N ILE A 19 1.99 5.18 -11.49
CA ILE A 19 3.00 6.10 -10.98
C ILE A 19 4.07 6.36 -12.05
N ASP A 20 4.55 5.31 -12.74
CA ASP A 20 5.49 5.42 -13.86
C ASP A 20 4.97 6.29 -15.01
N ALA A 21 3.66 6.23 -15.27
CA ALA A 21 3.01 7.09 -16.25
C ALA A 21 2.81 8.53 -15.75
N LEU A 22 2.59 8.72 -14.44
CA LEU A 22 2.32 10.01 -13.82
C LEU A 22 3.58 10.89 -13.73
N VAL A 23 4.69 10.32 -13.25
CA VAL A 23 5.92 11.06 -12.90
C VAL A 23 6.51 11.84 -14.08
N PRO A 24 6.70 11.25 -15.27
CA PRO A 24 7.28 11.96 -16.41
C PRO A 24 6.37 13.08 -16.95
N LYS A 25 5.05 12.96 -16.74
CA LYS A 25 4.03 13.88 -17.26
C LYS A 25 3.14 14.36 -16.13
N LEU A 26 3.75 15.08 -15.19
CA LEU A 26 3.14 15.60 -13.98
C LEU A 26 2.23 16.83 -14.25
N ASN A 27 1.11 16.61 -14.93
CA ASN A 27 0.11 17.62 -15.28
C ASN A 27 -1.33 17.14 -15.00
N LYS A 28 -2.25 18.10 -14.93
CA LYS A 28 -3.66 17.85 -14.57
C LYS A 28 -4.35 16.86 -15.51
N THR A 29 -4.10 16.94 -16.82
CA THR A 29 -4.75 16.07 -17.82
C THR A 29 -4.34 14.61 -17.65
N ASN A 30 -3.05 14.34 -17.46
CA ASN A 30 -2.55 12.99 -17.26
C ASN A 30 -3.02 12.42 -15.92
N ALA A 31 -2.93 13.22 -14.84
CA ALA A 31 -3.42 12.82 -13.52
C ALA A 31 -4.93 12.49 -13.53
N ALA A 32 -5.75 13.30 -14.21
CA ALA A 32 -7.18 13.03 -14.35
C ALA A 32 -7.47 11.74 -15.12
N LYS A 33 -6.67 11.44 -16.16
CA LYS A 33 -6.77 10.18 -16.90
C LYS A 33 -6.47 8.98 -16.00
N ILE A 34 -5.37 9.04 -15.23
CA ILE A 34 -4.95 7.98 -14.32
C ILE A 34 -6.03 7.75 -13.25
N MET A 35 -6.51 8.79 -12.58
CA MET A 35 -7.57 8.66 -11.57
C MET A 35 -8.87 8.07 -12.13
N LYS A 36 -9.22 8.38 -13.38
CA LYS A 36 -10.39 7.78 -14.04
C LYS A 36 -10.20 6.29 -14.33
N GLN A 37 -8.98 5.87 -14.66
CA GLN A 37 -8.64 4.49 -15.01
C GLN A 37 -8.34 3.61 -13.78
N ASN A 38 -7.97 4.23 -12.66
CA ASN A 38 -7.62 3.55 -11.44
C ASN A 38 -8.39 4.12 -10.23
N PRO A 39 -9.46 3.44 -9.78
CA PRO A 39 -10.28 3.89 -8.65
C PRO A 39 -9.55 3.79 -7.29
N GLY A 40 -8.32 3.28 -7.29
CA GLY A 40 -7.43 3.26 -6.15
C GLY A 40 -6.76 4.60 -5.86
N PHE A 41 -6.62 5.48 -6.86
CA PHE A 41 -6.13 6.85 -6.66
C PHE A 41 -7.25 7.76 -6.19
N LEU A 42 -7.17 8.20 -4.93
CA LEU A 42 -8.19 9.03 -4.31
C LEU A 42 -7.88 10.52 -4.44
N TYR A 43 -6.61 10.88 -4.30
CA TYR A 43 -6.17 12.27 -4.32
C TYR A 43 -4.79 12.39 -4.93
N ILE A 44 -4.61 13.39 -5.80
CA ILE A 44 -3.32 13.77 -6.37
C ILE A 44 -3.17 15.29 -6.24
N GLU A 45 -2.09 15.74 -5.63
CA GLU A 45 -1.77 17.16 -5.47
C GLU A 45 -0.32 17.41 -5.87
N VAL A 46 -0.12 18.46 -6.65
CA VAL A 46 1.20 18.93 -7.06
C VAL A 46 1.37 20.35 -6.61
N THR A 47 2.41 20.60 -5.84
CA THR A 47 2.81 21.92 -5.36
C THR A 47 4.19 22.28 -5.88
N ASP A 48 4.47 23.56 -6.00
CA ASP A 48 5.82 24.07 -6.22
C ASP A 48 6.65 23.91 -4.93
N ALA A 49 7.86 23.35 -5.04
CA ALA A 49 8.67 22.99 -3.88
C ALA A 49 9.29 24.18 -3.16
N GLU A 50 9.48 25.31 -3.85
CA GLU A 50 10.09 26.52 -3.26
C GLU A 50 9.03 27.39 -2.61
N THR A 51 7.91 27.61 -3.32
CA THR A 51 6.85 28.52 -2.89
C THR A 51 5.74 27.82 -2.12
N GLY A 52 5.64 26.50 -2.20
CA GLY A 52 4.53 25.71 -1.62
C GLY A 52 3.19 25.93 -2.31
N LYS A 53 3.14 26.71 -3.39
CA LYS A 53 1.88 27.01 -4.09
C LYS A 53 1.36 25.78 -4.82
N GLU A 54 0.05 25.54 -4.71
CA GLU A 54 -0.62 24.49 -5.49
C GLU A 54 -0.55 24.80 -6.98
N ILE A 55 -0.02 23.85 -7.75
CA ILE A 55 -0.03 23.86 -9.22
C ILE A 55 -1.34 23.24 -9.69
N PHE A 56 -1.71 22.08 -9.13
CA PHE A 56 -3.05 21.49 -9.27
C PHE A 56 -3.32 20.46 -8.18
N ALA A 57 -4.59 20.27 -7.86
CA ALA A 57 -5.11 19.13 -7.12
C ALA A 57 -6.28 18.46 -7.85
N LEU A 58 -6.44 17.15 -7.64
CA LEU A 58 -7.54 16.34 -8.16
C LEU A 58 -7.98 15.32 -7.11
N GLY A 59 -9.29 15.06 -7.05
CA GLY A 59 -9.90 14.13 -6.10
C GLY A 59 -10.21 14.78 -4.76
N GLU A 60 -10.64 13.94 -3.81
CA GLU A 60 -10.99 14.36 -2.45
C GLU A 60 -10.04 13.69 -1.46
N LYS A 61 -9.47 14.51 -0.55
CA LYS A 61 -8.65 13.99 0.56
C LYS A 61 -9.53 13.10 1.43
N ALA A 62 -9.09 11.89 1.73
CA ALA A 62 -9.88 11.04 2.59
C ALA A 62 -9.88 11.58 4.02
N THR A 63 -11.03 11.49 4.67
CA THR A 63 -11.24 11.92 6.05
C THR A 63 -11.10 10.78 7.05
N ASN A 64 -10.92 9.54 6.56
CA ASN A 64 -10.89 8.30 7.31
C ASN A 64 -9.51 7.62 7.26
N ARG A 65 -9.21 6.76 8.26
CA ARG A 65 -7.90 6.10 8.45
C ARG A 65 -7.56 4.97 7.45
N GLY A 66 -8.27 4.87 6.32
CA GLY A 66 -8.07 3.78 5.36
C GLY A 66 -7.00 4.09 4.32
N PRO A 67 -7.13 5.20 3.57
CA PRO A 67 -6.16 5.60 2.57
C PRO A 67 -4.84 6.07 3.18
N ARG A 68 -3.73 5.74 2.50
CA ARG A 68 -2.39 6.16 2.91
C ARG A 68 -1.92 7.26 1.97
N ARG A 69 -1.34 8.32 2.54
CA ARG A 69 -0.85 9.49 1.80
C ARG A 69 0.66 9.45 1.69
N PHE A 70 1.14 9.62 0.47
CA PHE A 70 2.55 9.69 0.12
C PHE A 70 2.92 11.10 -0.27
N ARG A 71 4.16 11.48 0.02
CA ARG A 71 4.74 12.76 -0.35
C ARG A 71 6.07 12.49 -1.04
N PHE A 72 6.23 13.03 -2.23
CA PHE A 72 7.42 12.87 -3.06
C PHE A 72 7.92 14.23 -3.54
N THR A 73 9.23 14.43 -3.54
CA THR A 73 9.84 15.64 -4.12
C THR A 73 10.43 15.29 -5.48
N ILE A 74 9.99 16.00 -6.53
CA ILE A 74 10.37 15.78 -7.92
C ILE A 74 10.89 17.10 -8.48
N LYS A 75 12.23 17.23 -8.58
CA LYS A 75 12.89 18.47 -8.99
C LYS A 75 12.41 19.67 -8.14
N ASN A 76 11.71 20.62 -8.74
CA ASN A 76 11.15 21.80 -8.10
C ASN A 76 9.67 21.65 -7.72
N LYS A 77 9.13 20.43 -7.67
CA LYS A 77 7.73 20.15 -7.33
C LYS A 77 7.64 19.15 -6.19
N VAL A 78 6.53 19.18 -5.46
CA VAL A 78 6.16 18.16 -4.49
C VAL A 78 4.85 17.53 -4.93
N LEU A 79 4.87 16.21 -5.10
CA LEU A 79 3.73 15.37 -5.43
C LEU A 79 3.20 14.71 -4.16
N TYR A 80 1.92 14.90 -3.88
CA TYR A 80 1.18 14.14 -2.89
C TYR A 80 0.24 13.19 -3.61
N ILE A 81 0.25 11.92 -3.21
CA ILE A 81 -0.68 10.90 -3.73
C ILE A 81 -1.36 10.24 -2.56
N GLU A 82 -2.66 10.03 -2.66
CA GLU A 82 -3.44 9.26 -1.70
C GLU A 82 -4.05 8.05 -2.37
N LEU A 83 -3.74 6.87 -1.83
CA LEU A 83 -4.09 5.59 -2.43
C LEU A 83 -4.97 4.78 -1.48
N LYS A 84 -5.99 4.12 -2.02
CA LYS A 84 -6.72 3.06 -1.29
C LYS A 84 -5.77 1.91 -0.98
N ASN A 85 -5.93 1.34 0.20
CA ASN A 85 -5.17 0.17 0.60
C ASN A 85 -5.60 -1.04 -0.24
N PHE A 86 -4.67 -1.57 -1.03
CA PHE A 86 -4.87 -2.80 -1.80
C PHE A 86 -4.71 -4.05 -0.92
N ARG A 87 -4.20 -3.90 0.31
CA ARG A 87 -4.33 -4.89 1.37
C ARG A 87 -5.64 -4.72 2.10
N PHE A 88 -6.34 -5.82 2.35
CA PHE A 88 -7.62 -5.81 3.05
C PHE A 88 -7.73 -7.02 3.96
N SER A 89 -8.52 -6.86 5.01
CA SER A 89 -8.80 -7.92 5.97
C SER A 89 -10.17 -8.54 5.69
N HIS A 90 -10.26 -9.87 5.64
CA HIS A 90 -11.53 -10.56 5.51
C HIS A 90 -11.69 -11.63 6.61
N LEU A 91 -12.91 -11.72 7.14
CA LEU A 91 -13.33 -12.80 8.04
C LEU A 91 -13.67 -14.02 7.19
N ILE A 92 -13.09 -15.18 7.52
CA ILE A 92 -13.39 -16.47 6.89
C ILE A 92 -14.18 -17.30 7.89
N TYR A 93 -15.37 -17.73 7.50
CA TYR A 93 -16.27 -18.55 8.33
C TYR A 93 -16.10 -20.02 7.99
N GLU A 94 -15.98 -20.35 6.70
CA GLU A 94 -15.81 -21.71 6.17
C GLU A 94 -14.62 -21.78 5.19
N GLU A 95 -13.99 -22.95 5.04
CA GLU A 95 -12.86 -23.16 4.12
C GLU A 95 -13.20 -22.87 2.63
N GLY A 96 -14.49 -22.78 2.29
CA GLY A 96 -14.97 -22.39 0.97
C GLY A 96 -14.97 -20.88 0.69
N ASP A 97 -15.03 -20.04 1.73
CA ASP A 97 -15.20 -18.58 1.58
C ASP A 97 -13.98 -17.92 0.92
N GLU A 98 -12.79 -18.53 1.00
CA GLU A 98 -11.57 -18.01 0.37
C GLU A 98 -11.69 -17.97 -1.17
N LYS A 99 -12.57 -18.78 -1.77
CA LYS A 99 -12.75 -18.86 -3.24
C LYS A 99 -13.58 -17.72 -3.81
N ASP A 100 -14.38 -17.05 -2.98
CA ASP A 100 -15.23 -15.94 -3.36
C ASP A 100 -14.65 -14.58 -2.96
N LEU A 101 -13.43 -14.56 -2.44
CA LEU A 101 -12.72 -13.33 -2.12
C LEU A 101 -12.42 -12.54 -3.39
N GLU A 102 -12.85 -11.29 -3.39
CA GLU A 102 -12.57 -10.33 -4.44
C GLU A 102 -11.85 -9.12 -3.85
N CYS A 103 -10.90 -8.57 -4.60
CA CYS A 103 -10.24 -7.34 -4.24
C CYS A 103 -11.27 -6.20 -4.19
N PRO A 104 -11.38 -5.43 -3.09
CA PRO A 104 -12.35 -4.35 -2.96
C PRO A 104 -12.09 -3.14 -3.86
N ILE A 105 -10.96 -3.13 -4.58
CA ILE A 105 -10.57 -2.04 -5.49
C ILE A 105 -10.92 -2.38 -6.94
N CYS A 106 -10.55 -3.58 -7.40
CA CYS A 106 -10.67 -3.98 -8.81
C CYS A 106 -11.69 -5.10 -9.07
N GLY A 107 -12.20 -5.76 -8.03
CA GLY A 107 -13.12 -6.90 -8.14
C GLY A 107 -12.46 -8.20 -8.59
N ASP A 108 -11.13 -8.26 -8.59
CA ASP A 108 -10.40 -9.45 -9.04
C ASP A 108 -10.30 -10.51 -7.94
N LYS A 109 -10.36 -11.78 -8.32
CA LYS A 109 -10.32 -12.93 -7.39
C LYS A 109 -8.91 -13.43 -7.07
N ASP A 110 -7.92 -12.95 -7.81
CA ASP A 110 -6.52 -13.31 -7.63
C ASP A 110 -5.91 -12.49 -6.47
N VAL A 111 -6.21 -12.95 -5.25
CA VAL A 111 -5.76 -12.30 -4.01
C VAL A 111 -4.87 -13.25 -3.21
N THR A 112 -3.67 -12.77 -2.89
CA THR A 112 -2.66 -13.54 -2.18
C THR A 112 -2.85 -13.33 -0.68
N ARG A 113 -2.90 -14.42 0.09
CA ARG A 113 -2.96 -14.36 1.54
C ARG A 113 -1.61 -13.90 2.10
N VAL A 114 -1.63 -12.87 2.93
CA VAL A 114 -0.44 -12.29 3.56
C VAL A 114 -0.46 -12.60 5.06
N PHE A 115 0.72 -12.59 5.69
CA PHE A 115 0.83 -12.81 7.12
C PHE A 115 0.08 -11.71 7.87
N SER A 116 -0.99 -12.10 8.56
CA SER A 116 -1.82 -11.14 9.29
C SER A 116 -1.14 -10.73 10.59
N THR A 117 -0.95 -9.42 10.77
CA THR A 117 -0.49 -8.86 12.05
C THR A 117 -1.46 -9.15 13.20
N PHE A 118 -2.74 -9.41 12.89
CA PHE A 118 -3.78 -9.76 13.85
C PHE A 118 -3.74 -11.23 14.30
N LYS A 119 -3.34 -12.16 13.43
CA LYS A 119 -3.23 -13.59 13.78
C LYS A 119 -2.10 -13.87 14.76
N ALA A 120 -1.07 -13.00 14.80
CA ALA A 120 0.01 -13.07 15.79
C ALA A 120 -0.45 -12.83 17.24
N ILE A 121 -1.66 -12.27 17.43
CA ILE A 121 -2.19 -11.91 18.74
C ILE A 121 -2.99 -13.06 19.37
N PHE A 122 -3.61 -13.94 18.55
CA PHE A 122 -4.71 -14.76 19.07
C PHE A 122 -4.46 -16.27 19.27
N ASP A 123 -3.57 -16.98 18.56
CA ASP A 123 -3.66 -18.47 18.62
C ASP A 123 -2.38 -19.32 18.60
N ASP A 124 -1.15 -18.79 18.68
CA ASP A 124 0.01 -19.71 18.70
C ASP A 124 1.27 -19.13 19.35
N LYS A 125 1.86 -19.85 20.32
CA LYS A 125 3.15 -19.48 20.94
C LYS A 125 4.30 -19.49 19.92
N SER A 126 4.12 -20.14 18.77
CA SER A 126 5.06 -20.16 17.65
C SER A 126 4.94 -18.97 16.68
N LYS A 127 3.92 -18.11 16.82
CA LYS A 127 3.61 -17.01 15.87
C LYS A 127 3.37 -15.64 16.53
N ARG A 128 3.61 -15.53 17.84
CA ARG A 128 3.62 -14.25 18.57
C ARG A 128 4.95 -13.51 18.39
N ALA A 129 4.97 -12.21 18.70
CA ALA A 129 6.24 -11.50 18.84
C ALA A 129 7.08 -12.13 19.98
N PRO A 130 8.40 -12.30 19.78
CA PRO A 130 9.26 -12.90 20.78
C PRO A 130 9.44 -11.94 21.97
N GLY A 131 9.33 -12.48 23.18
CA GLY A 131 9.38 -11.75 24.45
C GLY A 131 10.70 -11.97 25.20
N PRO A 132 10.94 -11.30 26.34
CA PRO A 132 12.27 -11.24 26.98
C PRO A 132 12.87 -12.57 27.48
N LYS A 133 12.14 -13.69 27.40
CA LYS A 133 12.56 -15.02 27.87
C LYS A 133 12.65 -16.07 26.74
N ASP A 134 12.46 -15.64 25.50
CA ASP A 134 12.44 -16.54 24.35
C ASP A 134 13.84 -16.72 23.72
N GLU A 135 13.98 -17.75 22.90
CA GLU A 135 15.26 -18.08 22.25
C GLU A 135 15.72 -16.97 21.30
N LEU A 136 17.00 -16.59 21.40
CA LEU A 136 17.59 -15.50 20.61
C LEU A 136 17.44 -15.69 19.10
N ARG A 137 17.47 -16.95 18.63
CA ARG A 137 17.27 -17.29 17.22
C ARG A 137 15.90 -16.84 16.69
N TRP A 138 14.86 -16.99 17.51
CA TRP A 138 13.52 -16.56 17.15
C TRP A 138 13.38 -15.03 17.10
N HIS A 139 14.11 -14.31 17.97
CA HIS A 139 14.20 -12.85 17.88
C HIS A 139 14.86 -12.38 16.57
N LEU A 140 15.88 -13.10 16.09
CA LEU A 140 16.57 -12.79 14.84
C LEU A 140 15.70 -13.10 13.61
N GLU A 141 15.06 -14.27 13.58
CA GLU A 141 14.16 -14.68 12.50
C GLU A 141 12.92 -13.78 12.42
N TYR A 142 12.32 -13.42 13.57
CA TYR A 142 11.20 -12.48 13.63
C TYR A 142 11.60 -11.06 13.17
N LYS A 143 12.79 -10.59 13.58
CA LYS A 143 13.31 -9.31 13.13
C LYS A 143 13.54 -9.31 11.61
N GLN A 144 14.10 -10.38 11.07
CA GLN A 144 14.33 -10.51 9.62
C GLN A 144 13.01 -10.53 8.84
N GLN A 145 11.99 -11.24 9.33
CA GLN A 145 10.64 -11.20 8.75
C GLN A 145 10.01 -9.81 8.82
N LYS A 146 10.15 -9.09 9.94
CA LYS A 146 9.65 -7.71 10.07
C LYS A 146 10.42 -6.73 9.19
N ASP A 147 11.72 -6.90 9.05
CA ASP A 147 12.56 -6.10 8.17
C ASP A 147 12.23 -6.40 6.69
N GLU A 148 11.90 -7.64 6.33
CA GLU A 148 11.37 -8.02 5.00
C GLU A 148 9.94 -7.49 4.77
N GLU A 149 9.07 -7.53 5.77
CA GLU A 149 7.72 -6.92 5.71
C GLU A 149 7.79 -5.40 5.57
N MET A 150 8.74 -4.72 6.23
CA MET A 150 8.99 -3.29 6.04
C MET A 150 9.59 -2.98 4.67
N LYS A 151 10.44 -3.84 4.12
CA LYS A 151 10.92 -3.73 2.72
C LYS A 151 9.80 -3.95 1.70
N ASN A 152 8.82 -4.79 2.05
CA ASN A 152 7.62 -5.07 1.26
C ASN A 152 6.43 -4.16 1.62
N ASP A 153 6.67 -3.07 2.34
CA ASP A 153 5.63 -2.09 2.67
C ASP A 153 5.52 -1.12 1.49
N TRP A 154 4.47 -1.30 0.69
CA TRP A 154 4.01 -0.38 -0.36
C TRP A 154 4.78 -0.38 -1.67
N VAL A 155 4.22 0.29 -2.72
CA VAL A 155 4.83 0.57 -4.05
C VAL A 155 6.33 0.52 -3.87
N GLY A 156 6.97 -0.57 -4.38
CA GLY A 156 8.22 -1.05 -3.81
C GLY A 156 9.12 0.12 -3.44
N GLN A 157 9.53 0.26 -2.18
CA GLN A 157 10.34 1.41 -1.77
C GLN A 157 11.51 1.62 -2.73
N GLU A 158 12.10 0.53 -3.24
CA GLU A 158 13.08 0.54 -4.33
C GLU A 158 12.56 1.15 -5.65
N HIS A 159 11.36 0.79 -6.09
CA HIS A 159 10.69 1.35 -7.28
C HIS A 159 10.38 2.84 -7.11
N LEU A 160 9.87 3.25 -5.95
CA LEU A 160 9.72 4.67 -5.62
C LEU A 160 11.10 5.38 -5.58
N ASN A 161 12.11 4.77 -4.96
CA ASN A 161 13.45 5.31 -4.87
C ASN A 161 14.09 5.53 -6.26
N GLN A 162 13.76 4.73 -7.28
CA GLN A 162 14.21 4.94 -8.66
C GLN A 162 13.79 6.31 -9.21
N TYR A 163 12.59 6.78 -8.84
CA TYR A 163 12.05 8.07 -9.32
C TYR A 163 12.27 9.22 -8.36
N PHE A 164 12.42 8.93 -7.07
CA PHE A 164 12.27 9.91 -6.00
C PHE A 164 13.45 10.00 -5.05
N ASN A 165 14.56 9.28 -5.30
CA ASN A 165 15.78 9.38 -4.49
C ASN A 165 16.34 10.81 -4.45
N ARG A 166 16.43 11.30 -3.21
CA ARG A 166 17.49 12.13 -2.67
C ARG A 166 18.22 11.32 -1.62
#